data_AF-A0AAQ3KBP9-F1
#
_entry.id   AF-A0AAQ3KBP9-F1
#
_cell.length_a   1.000
_cell.length_b   1.000
_cell.length_c   1.000
_cell.angle_alpha   90.00
_cell.angle_beta   90.00
_cell.angle_gamma   90.00
#
_symmetry.space_group_name_H-M   'P 1'
#
loop_
_entity.id
_entity.type
_entity.pdbx_description
1 polymer ?
#
loop_
_entity_poly.entity_id
_entity_poly.type
_entity_poly.pdbx_seq_one_letter_code
_entity_poly.pdbx_strand_id
1 'polypeptide(L)'
;MKPSSLLSFSLALLLLQYSLAEADFQKTCTDAANSDSQADHDFCVSRLLGRPDSIEVDTWRLAQIAAELAINNNDIGKVKIGQLSAQATDATLRQLLNTCYLLFDGMGRADA
;
A
#
# COMPACT_ATOMS: atom_id res chain seq x y z
N MET A 1 20.73 43.75 -20.98
CA MET A 1 20.88 42.43 -20.32
C MET A 1 19.52 42.05 -19.78
N LYS A 2 18.86 41.04 -20.34
CA LYS A 2 17.45 40.70 -20.09
C LYS A 2 17.32 39.89 -18.79
N PRO A 3 16.64 40.39 -17.74
CA PRO A 3 16.48 39.68 -16.47
C PRO A 3 15.63 38.40 -16.58
N SER A 4 14.97 38.18 -17.71
CA SER A 4 14.10 37.02 -17.96
C SER A 4 14.82 35.68 -18.04
N SER A 5 16.13 35.65 -18.34
CA SER A 5 16.85 34.38 -18.55
C SER A 5 17.22 33.66 -17.26
N LEU A 6 17.34 34.38 -16.14
CA LEU A 6 17.70 33.81 -14.84
C LEU A 6 16.47 33.19 -14.14
N LEU A 7 15.31 33.83 -14.26
CA LEU A 7 14.05 33.33 -13.70
C LEU A 7 13.62 31.99 -14.33
N SER A 8 13.79 31.86 -15.65
CA SER A 8 13.50 30.60 -16.35
C SER A 8 14.43 29.46 -15.93
N PHE A 9 15.70 29.77 -15.64
CA PHE A 9 16.67 28.79 -15.18
C PHE A 9 16.36 28.30 -13.76
N SER A 10 15.97 29.20 -12.87
CA SER A 10 15.55 28.86 -11.50
C SER A 10 14.29 28.00 -11.49
N LEU A 11 13.30 28.31 -12.33
CA LEU A 11 12.07 27.52 -12.42
C LEU A 11 12.32 26.13 -13.02
N ALA A 12 13.18 26.04 -14.05
CA ALA A 12 13.59 24.75 -14.61
C ALA A 12 14.37 23.90 -13.60
N LEU A 13 15.27 24.50 -12.81
CA LEU A 13 15.93 23.82 -11.70
C LEU A 13 14.93 23.37 -10.64
N LEU A 14 13.93 24.19 -10.32
CA LEU A 14 12.87 23.87 -9.35
C LEU A 14 12.00 22.70 -9.82
N LEU A 15 11.69 22.63 -11.11
CA LEU A 15 10.96 21.52 -11.69
C LEU A 15 11.82 20.24 -11.75
N LEU A 16 13.13 20.38 -12.02
CA LEU A 16 14.06 19.25 -12.07
C LEU A 16 14.28 18.60 -10.68
N GLN A 17 14.32 19.40 -9.62
CA GLN A 17 14.41 18.91 -8.24
C GLN A 17 13.09 18.31 -7.72
N TYR A 18 11.93 18.70 -8.30
CA TYR A 18 10.65 18.02 -8.04
C TYR A 18 10.54 16.68 -8.77
N SER A 19 11.18 16.52 -9.94
CA SER A 19 11.19 15.25 -10.69
C SER A 19 12.17 14.20 -10.16
N LEU A 20 13.09 14.58 -9.26
CA LEU A 20 14.08 13.70 -8.63
C LEU A 20 13.68 13.26 -7.22
N ALA A 21 12.39 13.34 -6.87
CA ALA A 21 11.88 12.59 -5.73
C ALA A 21 11.77 11.11 -6.14
N GLU A 22 12.90 10.42 -6.23
CA GLU A 22 12.93 8.96 -6.18
C GLU A 22 12.11 8.55 -4.95
N ALA A 23 11.05 7.76 -5.16
CA ALA A 23 10.23 7.33 -4.04
C ALA A 23 11.02 6.30 -3.24
N ASP A 24 11.74 6.81 -2.25
CA ASP A 24 12.37 5.98 -1.24
C ASP A 24 11.24 5.29 -0.45
N PHE A 25 11.06 3.99 -0.70
CA PHE A 25 10.07 3.19 0.00
C PHE A 25 10.34 3.19 1.51
N GLN A 26 11.60 3.32 1.94
CA GLN A 26 11.96 3.39 3.34
C GLN A 26 11.43 4.69 3.98
N LYS A 27 11.58 5.82 3.27
CA LYS A 27 10.96 7.08 3.68
C LYS A 27 9.42 6.98 3.71
N THR A 28 8.81 6.38 2.69
CA THR A 28 7.35 6.19 2.63
C THR A 28 6.85 5.35 3.81
N CYS A 29 7.52 4.24 4.13
CA CYS A 29 7.19 3.40 5.28
C CYS A 29 7.39 4.13 6.61
N THR A 30 8.42 4.98 6.71
CA THR A 30 8.68 5.81 7.90
C THR A 30 7.56 6.84 8.09
N ASP A 31 7.16 7.53 7.02
CA ASP A 31 6.07 8.51 7.06
C ASP A 31 4.73 7.84 7.42
N ALA A 32 4.49 6.61 6.92
CA ALA A 32 3.32 5.81 7.30
C ALA A 32 3.33 5.44 8.79
N ALA A 33 4.43 4.89 9.30
CA ALA A 33 4.55 4.51 10.71
C ALA A 33 4.44 5.71 11.67
N ASN A 34 4.90 6.89 11.24
CA ASN A 34 4.77 8.13 12.02
C ASN A 34 3.34 8.70 12.00
N SER A 35 2.54 8.42 10.97
CA SER A 35 1.19 8.95 10.81
C SER A 35 0.11 8.02 11.34
N ASP A 36 0.32 6.70 11.30
CA ASP A 36 -0.60 5.69 11.82
C ASP A 36 0.15 4.69 12.70
N SER A 37 -0.23 4.60 13.97
CA SER A 37 0.35 3.64 14.93
C SER A 37 0.12 2.17 14.58
N GLN A 38 -0.81 1.88 13.65
CA GLN A 38 -1.04 0.53 13.13
C GLN A 38 -0.13 0.20 11.94
N ALA A 39 0.52 1.21 11.34
CA ALA A 39 1.47 1.00 10.27
C ALA A 39 2.82 0.53 10.84
N ASP A 40 3.21 -0.69 10.47
CA ASP A 40 4.49 -1.27 10.87
C ASP A 40 5.55 -1.03 9.78
N HIS A 41 6.61 -0.32 10.15
CA HIS A 41 7.69 0.06 9.23
C HIS A 41 8.38 -1.17 8.63
N ASP A 42 8.75 -2.14 9.45
CA ASP A 42 9.55 -3.29 9.02
C ASP A 42 8.73 -4.22 8.12
N PHE A 43 7.45 -4.40 8.45
CA PHE A 43 6.48 -5.07 7.60
C PHE A 43 6.35 -4.35 6.25
N CYS A 44 6.15 -3.03 6.24
CA CYS A 44 6.04 -2.23 5.03
C CYS A 44 7.28 -2.40 4.12
N VAL A 45 8.48 -2.25 4.68
CA VAL A 45 9.74 -2.42 3.95
C VAL A 45 9.89 -3.84 3.40
N SER A 46 9.62 -4.87 4.21
CA SER A 46 9.75 -6.27 3.78
C SER A 46 8.83 -6.63 2.61
N ARG A 47 7.63 -6.05 2.57
CA ARG A 47 6.65 -6.29 1.50
C ARG A 47 7.03 -5.59 0.20
N LEU A 48 7.73 -4.46 0.27
CA LEU A 48 8.16 -3.69 -0.90
C LEU A 48 9.50 -4.20 -1.47
N LEU A 49 10.44 -4.61 -0.61
CA LEU A 49 11.73 -5.19 -1.01
C LEU A 49 11.59 -6.47 -1.86
N GLY A 50 10.51 -7.23 -1.68
CA GLY A 50 10.26 -8.47 -2.42
C GLY A 50 9.88 -8.29 -3.91
N ARG A 51 9.78 -7.06 -4.41
CA ARG A 51 9.40 -6.75 -5.80
C ARG A 51 10.63 -6.23 -6.58
N PRO A 52 11.19 -7.00 -7.53
CA PRO A 52 12.43 -6.67 -8.24
C PRO A 52 12.32 -5.47 -9.19
N ASP A 53 11.12 -4.92 -9.40
CA ASP A 53 10.88 -3.80 -10.31
C ASP A 53 11.20 -2.43 -9.66
N SER A 54 11.95 -2.42 -8.57
CA SER A 54 12.11 -1.28 -7.67
C SER A 54 13.15 -0.23 -8.08
N ILE A 55 13.66 -0.30 -9.32
CA ILE A 55 14.75 0.59 -9.75
C ILE A 55 14.26 2.01 -10.04
N GLU A 56 12.98 2.23 -10.36
CA GLU A 56 12.34 3.56 -10.32
C GLU A 56 10.84 3.37 -10.05
N VAL A 57 10.46 3.33 -8.77
CA VAL A 57 9.04 3.25 -8.37
C VAL A 57 8.63 4.65 -8.01
N ASP A 58 7.84 5.31 -8.84
CA ASP A 58 7.15 6.51 -8.40
C ASP A 58 6.13 6.15 -7.31
N THR A 59 5.63 7.16 -6.58
CA THR A 59 4.63 6.98 -5.52
C THR A 59 3.38 6.24 -6.01
N TRP A 60 3.04 6.37 -7.30
CA TRP A 60 1.93 5.68 -7.93
C TRP A 60 2.14 4.16 -7.98
N ARG A 61 3.29 3.69 -8.46
CA ARG A 61 3.57 2.26 -8.54
C ARG A 61 3.73 1.62 -7.15
N LEU A 62 4.20 2.37 -6.15
CA LEU A 62 4.17 1.91 -4.75
C LEU A 62 2.73 1.72 -4.24
N ALA A 63 1.83 2.66 -4.53
CA ALA A 63 0.42 2.55 -4.18
C ALA A 63 -0.26 1.35 -4.86
N GLN A 64 0.04 1.10 -6.14
CA GLN A 64 -0.47 -0.06 -6.86
C GLN A 64 0.02 -1.38 -6.23
N ILE A 65 1.31 -1.48 -5.91
CA ILE A 65 1.86 -2.67 -5.23
C ILE A 65 1.17 -2.89 -3.88
N ALA A 66 0.97 -1.82 -3.09
CA ALA A 66 0.28 -1.90 -1.81
C ALA A 66 -1.17 -2.39 -1.97
N ALA A 67 -1.90 -1.86 -2.97
CA ALA A 67 -3.27 -2.29 -3.28
C ALA A 67 -3.33 -3.77 -3.69
N GLU A 68 -2.43 -4.23 -4.56
CA GLU A 68 -2.33 -5.65 -4.94
C GLU A 68 -2.04 -6.55 -3.74
N LEU A 69 -1.13 -6.13 -2.85
CA LEU A 69 -0.80 -6.90 -1.64
C LEU A 69 -2.01 -6.99 -0.70
N ALA A 70 -2.78 -5.91 -0.56
CA ALA A 70 -4.00 -5.89 0.23
C ALA A 70 -5.06 -6.85 -0.34
N ILE A 71 -5.34 -6.78 -1.64
CA ILE A 71 -6.30 -7.66 -2.32
C ILE A 71 -5.89 -9.13 -2.20
N ASN A 72 -4.63 -9.45 -2.50
CA ASN A 72 -4.15 -10.83 -2.44
C ASN A 72 -4.22 -11.41 -1.02
N ASN A 73 -3.79 -10.64 -0.01
CA ASN A 73 -3.88 -11.10 1.38
C ASN A 73 -5.34 -11.24 1.84
N ASN A 74 -6.22 -10.36 1.37
CA ASN A 74 -7.64 -10.41 1.65
C ASN A 74 -8.27 -11.71 1.08
N ASP A 75 -8.03 -12.02 -0.19
CA ASP A 75 -8.55 -13.25 -0.80
C ASP A 75 -8.05 -14.52 -0.10
N ILE A 76 -6.76 -14.56 0.27
CA ILE A 76 -6.20 -15.65 1.09
C ILE A 76 -6.92 -15.76 2.44
N GLY A 77 -7.17 -14.63 3.10
CA GLY A 77 -7.93 -14.55 4.34
C GLY A 77 -9.35 -15.12 4.20
N LYS A 78 -10.09 -14.71 3.17
CA LYS A 78 -11.45 -15.20 2.87
C LYS A 78 -11.48 -16.71 2.71
N VAL A 79 -10.56 -17.25 1.91
CA VAL A 79 -10.45 -18.70 1.69
C VAL A 79 -10.20 -19.42 3.01
N LYS A 80 -9.26 -18.92 3.82
CA LYS A 80 -8.93 -19.56 5.10
C LYS A 80 -10.10 -19.50 6.08
N ILE A 81 -10.79 -18.37 6.17
CA ILE A 81 -11.97 -18.21 7.04
C ILE A 81 -13.09 -19.15 6.59
N GLY A 82 -13.35 -19.27 5.29
CA GLY A 82 -14.34 -20.21 4.76
C GLY A 82 -14.03 -21.66 5.11
N GLN A 83 -12.76 -22.06 4.99
CA GLN A 83 -12.30 -23.39 5.41
C GLN A 83 -12.48 -23.64 6.91
N LEU A 84 -12.18 -22.65 7.75
CA LEU A 84 -12.36 -22.76 9.21
C LEU A 84 -13.84 -22.81 9.58
N SER A 85 -14.68 -22.00 8.94
CA SER A 85 -16.13 -21.95 9.19
C SER A 85 -16.79 -23.28 8.84
N ALA A 86 -16.39 -23.91 7.73
CA ALA A 86 -16.87 -25.24 7.33
C ALA A 86 -16.51 -26.36 8.32
N GLN A 87 -15.42 -26.19 9.08
CA GLN A 87 -14.95 -27.15 10.09
C GLN A 87 -15.47 -26.84 11.50
N ALA A 88 -16.08 -25.67 11.71
CA ALA A 88 -16.52 -25.24 13.03
C ALA A 88 -17.76 -26.03 13.49
N THR A 89 -17.60 -26.74 14.60
CA THR A 89 -18.69 -27.43 15.29
C THR A 89 -19.44 -26.51 16.25
N ASP A 90 -18.76 -25.53 16.82
CA ASP A 90 -19.35 -24.51 17.67
C ASP A 90 -20.08 -23.44 16.84
N ALA A 91 -21.35 -23.19 17.19
CA ALA A 91 -22.21 -22.28 16.46
C ALA A 91 -21.77 -20.81 16.60
N THR A 92 -21.25 -20.43 17.78
CA THR A 92 -20.79 -19.07 18.07
C THR A 92 -19.52 -18.76 17.26
N LEU A 93 -18.56 -19.69 17.25
CA LEU A 93 -17.35 -19.61 16.46
C LEU A 93 -17.66 -19.53 14.97
N ARG A 94 -18.59 -20.37 14.48
CA ARG A 94 -19.02 -20.32 13.08
C ARG A 94 -19.63 -18.97 12.71
N GLN A 95 -20.45 -18.39 13.58
CA GLN A 95 -21.02 -17.05 13.36
C GLN A 95 -19.96 -15.95 13.36
N LEU A 96 -18.98 -16.03 14.27
CA LEU A 96 -17.85 -15.09 14.30
C LEU A 96 -17.02 -15.19 13.02
N LEU A 97 -16.69 -16.40 12.57
CA LEU A 97 -15.97 -16.64 11.32
C LEU A 97 -16.73 -16.09 10.11
N ASN A 98 -18.05 -16.27 10.05
CA ASN A 98 -18.87 -15.68 8.98
C ASN A 98 -18.85 -14.14 9.03
N THR A 99 -18.79 -13.54 10.22
CA THR A 99 -18.65 -12.09 10.37
C THR A 99 -17.30 -11.62 9.83
N CYS A 100 -16.20 -12.33 10.16
CA CYS A 100 -14.88 -12.05 9.60
C CYS A 100 -14.87 -12.20 8.07
N TYR A 101 -15.55 -13.22 7.54
CA TYR A 101 -15.65 -13.42 6.09
C TYR A 101 -16.24 -12.20 5.38
N LEU A 102 -17.32 -11.62 5.93
CA LEU A 102 -17.98 -10.45 5.34
C LEU A 102 -17.09 -9.19 5.39
N LEU A 103 -16.31 -9.01 6.45
CA LEU A 103 -15.33 -7.90 6.54
C LEU A 103 -14.27 -8.01 5.44
N PHE A 104 -13.78 -9.22 5.20
CA PHE A 104 -12.81 -9.50 4.13
C PHE A 104 -13.47 -9.38 2.73
N ASP A 105 -14.70 -9.87 2.54
CA ASP A 105 -15.43 -9.73 1.28
C ASP A 105 -15.67 -8.26 0.87
N GLY A 106 -15.95 -7.39 1.84
CA GLY A 106 -16.18 -5.96 1.60
C GLY A 106 -14.96 -5.19 1.08
N MET A 107 -13.74 -5.63 1.41
CA MET A 107 -12.50 -4.94 0.99
C MET A 107 -12.16 -5.14 -0.51
N GLY A 108 -12.82 -6.07 -1.20
CA GLY A 108 -12.65 -6.28 -2.65
C GLY A 108 -13.64 -5.52 -3.54
N ARG A 109 -14.62 -4.80 -2.95
CA ARG A 109 -15.59 -3.99 -3.70
C ARG A 109 -15.08 -2.56 -3.87
N ALA A 110 -14.66 -2.24 -5.09
CA ALA A 110 -14.48 -0.88 -5.55
C ALA A 110 -15.75 -0.39 -6.27
N ASP A 111 -16.87 -0.28 -5.55
CA ASP A 111 -18.10 0.32 -6.05
C ASP A 111 -18.63 1.22 -4.91
N ALA A 112 -18.75 2.55 -5.04
CA ALA A 112 -19.09 3.39 -6.19
C ALA A 112 -18.30 4.72 -6.25
#